data_AF-A0A378FW98-F1
#
_entry.id   AF-A0A378FW98-F1
#
_cell.length_a   1.000
_cell.length_b   1.000
_cell.length_c   1.000
_cell.angle_alpha   90.00
_cell.angle_beta   90.00
_cell.angle_gamma   90.00
#
_symmetry.space_group_name_H-M   'P 1'
#
loop_
_entity.id
_entity.type
_entity.pdbx_description
1 polymer ?
#
loop_
_entity_poly.entity_id
_entity_poly.type
_entity_poly.pdbx_seq_one_letter_code
_entity_poly.pdbx_strand_id
1 'polypeptide(L)'
;MVTIMIKKAAVLSLGMVLVGCAVQKQQMPLDVYQKLAIREALADKCVSLGFMDFQTAASAKNFDARDLNSWAYDPALYQTYFSKTSEAMQSTPVDKSICDRYSVSIAQRQQQEQTAYQQQQLAAQQQQAYSQTMQAIQNAAPKTTYCNKIGWQTVCNTY
;
A
#
# COMPACT_ATOMS: atom_id res chain seq x y z
N MET A 1 -4.86 17.11 50.26
CA MET A 1 -4.72 16.08 49.21
C MET A 1 -5.15 16.71 47.90
N VAL A 2 -4.18 17.06 47.05
CA VAL A 2 -4.41 17.66 45.72
C VAL A 2 -3.58 16.85 44.74
N THR A 3 -4.24 16.10 43.86
CA THR A 3 -3.61 15.23 42.87
C THR A 3 -3.16 16.09 41.69
N ILE A 4 -1.86 16.33 41.57
CA ILE A 4 -1.25 17.06 40.45
C ILE A 4 -1.13 16.09 39.26
N MET A 5 -1.87 16.38 38.19
CA MET A 5 -1.79 15.69 36.89
C MET A 5 -0.40 15.90 36.26
N ILE A 6 0.34 14.82 36.04
CA ILE A 6 1.58 14.85 35.26
C ILE A 6 1.22 14.70 33.77
N LYS A 7 1.10 15.85 33.08
CA LYS A 7 1.21 15.92 31.61
C LYS A 7 2.62 15.51 31.21
N LYS A 8 2.79 14.37 30.53
CA LYS A 8 4.03 14.07 29.81
C LYS A 8 3.89 14.48 28.35
N ALA A 9 4.27 15.72 28.07
CA ALA A 9 4.79 16.11 26.77
C ALA A 9 6.28 15.78 26.75
N ALA A 10 6.74 14.94 25.82
CA ALA A 10 8.15 14.76 25.48
C ALA A 10 8.20 14.28 24.02
N VAL A 11 8.41 15.17 23.06
CA VAL A 11 9.71 15.63 22.53
C VAL A 11 10.05 14.86 21.25
N LEU A 12 10.16 15.64 20.16
CA LEU A 12 10.70 15.27 18.87
C LEU A 12 12.06 14.58 19.01
N SER A 13 12.27 13.53 18.21
CA SER A 13 13.60 13.17 17.72
C SER A 13 13.49 12.78 16.25
N LEU A 14 13.80 13.76 15.40
CA LEU A 14 14.16 13.54 13.99
C LEU A 14 15.47 12.75 13.97
N GLY A 15 15.42 11.50 13.54
CA GLY A 15 16.59 10.68 13.22
C GLY A 15 16.44 10.15 11.80
N MET A 16 16.96 10.89 10.81
CA MET A 16 17.20 10.35 9.48
C MET A 16 18.37 9.37 9.58
N VAL A 17 18.06 8.07 9.57
CA VAL A 17 19.04 7.02 9.31
C VAL A 17 18.58 6.28 8.07
N LEU A 18 19.45 6.25 7.06
CA LEU A 18 19.33 5.45 5.85
C LEU A 18 19.39 3.96 6.21
N VAL A 19 18.29 3.40 6.66
CA VAL A 19 18.01 1.96 6.71
C VAL A 19 17.01 1.68 5.60
N GLY A 20 17.30 0.69 4.73
CA GLY A 20 16.35 0.24 3.72
C GLY A 20 14.97 0.10 4.37
N CYS A 21 13.98 0.84 3.86
CA CYS A 21 12.70 1.05 4.52
C CYS A 21 11.94 -0.28 4.65
N ALA A 22 12.28 -1.10 5.63
CA ALA A 22 11.33 -2.03 6.22
C ALA A 22 10.29 -1.14 6.90
N VAL A 23 9.29 -0.71 6.12
CA VAL A 23 8.14 0.03 6.64
C VAL A 23 7.48 -0.92 7.62
N GLN A 24 7.72 -0.69 8.92
CA GLN A 24 7.06 -1.46 9.96
C GLN A 24 5.57 -1.21 9.82
N LYS A 25 4.81 -2.27 9.51
CA LYS A 25 3.36 -2.16 9.37
C LYS A 25 2.80 -1.62 10.68
N GLN A 26 1.95 -0.61 10.58
CA GLN A 26 1.27 -0.07 11.75
C GLN A 26 0.38 -1.16 12.37
N GLN A 27 0.28 -1.19 13.70
CA GLN A 27 -0.66 -2.06 14.38
C GLN A 27 -2.10 -1.70 13.98
N MET A 28 -2.89 -2.69 13.60
CA MET A 28 -4.28 -2.49 13.20
C MET A 28 -5.12 -1.97 14.38
N PRO A 29 -5.79 -0.81 14.23
CA PRO A 29 -6.78 -0.33 15.20
C PRO A 29 -8.03 -1.23 15.25
N LEU A 30 -8.70 -1.32 16.41
CA LEU A 30 -9.88 -2.17 16.60
C LEU A 30 -11.04 -1.84 15.64
N ASP A 31 -11.24 -0.56 15.29
CA ASP A 31 -12.29 -0.15 14.36
C ASP A 31 -12.06 -0.68 12.93
N VAL A 32 -10.79 -0.89 12.55
CA VAL A 32 -10.43 -1.43 11.24
C VAL A 32 -10.80 -2.91 11.15
N TYR A 33 -10.58 -3.70 12.21
CA TYR A 33 -11.05 -5.09 12.28
C TYR A 33 -12.56 -5.18 12.05
N GLN A 34 -13.33 -4.34 12.75
CA GLN A 34 -14.78 -4.34 12.66
C GLN A 34 -15.27 -3.93 11.25
N LYS A 35 -14.66 -2.89 10.67
CA LYS A 35 -15.01 -2.42 9.32
C LYS A 35 -14.75 -3.48 8.25
N LEU A 36 -13.61 -4.16 8.32
CA LEU A 36 -13.28 -5.26 7.40
C LEU A 36 -14.25 -6.43 7.57
N ALA A 37 -14.52 -6.85 8.80
CA ALA A 37 -15.49 -7.91 9.09
C ALA A 37 -16.90 -7.60 8.56
N ILE A 38 -17.37 -6.36 8.69
CA ILE A 38 -18.68 -5.92 8.16
C ILE A 38 -18.69 -5.97 6.64
N ARG A 39 -17.64 -5.50 5.97
CA ARG A 39 -17.53 -5.50 4.50
C ARG A 39 -17.57 -6.91 3.93
N GLU A 40 -16.84 -7.83 4.55
CA GLU A 40 -16.81 -9.24 4.13
C GLU A 40 -18.16 -9.92 4.38
N ALA A 41 -18.75 -9.76 5.56
CA ALA A 41 -20.06 -10.31 5.89
C ALA A 41 -21.19 -9.74 5.01
N LEU A 42 -21.11 -8.45 4.65
CA LEU A 42 -22.07 -7.81 3.75
C LEU A 42 -21.96 -8.37 2.33
N ALA A 43 -20.74 -8.61 1.82
CA ALA A 43 -20.55 -9.23 0.52
C ALA A 43 -21.20 -10.63 0.47
N ASP A 44 -20.94 -11.45 1.49
CA ASP A 44 -21.51 -12.79 1.61
C ASP A 44 -23.05 -12.75 1.69
N LYS A 45 -23.59 -11.80 2.47
CA LYS A 45 -25.05 -11.60 2.57
C LYS A 45 -25.64 -11.17 1.23
N CYS A 46 -25.06 -10.21 0.54
CA CYS A 46 -25.54 -9.72 -0.76
C CYS A 46 -25.53 -10.81 -1.83
N VAL A 47 -24.52 -11.68 -1.84
CA VAL A 47 -24.48 -12.86 -2.70
C VAL A 47 -25.57 -13.85 -2.33
N SER A 48 -25.74 -14.16 -1.04
CA SER A 48 -26.77 -15.11 -0.58
C SER A 48 -28.20 -14.68 -0.94
N LEU A 49 -28.44 -13.37 -1.03
CA LEU A 49 -29.71 -12.79 -1.44
C LEU A 49 -29.88 -12.68 -2.96
N GLY A 50 -28.83 -12.96 -3.75
CA GLY A 50 -28.82 -12.81 -5.21
C GLY A 50 -28.77 -11.35 -5.68
N PHE A 51 -28.37 -10.41 -4.82
CA PHE A 51 -28.26 -8.98 -5.15
C PHE A 51 -26.86 -8.55 -5.59
N MET A 52 -25.88 -9.44 -5.48
CA MET A 52 -24.50 -9.23 -5.92
C MET A 52 -23.99 -10.51 -6.56
N ASP A 53 -23.26 -10.39 -7.66
CA ASP A 53 -22.62 -11.53 -8.31
C ASP A 53 -21.33 -11.97 -7.57
N PHE A 54 -20.93 -13.22 -7.80
CA PHE A 54 -19.74 -13.79 -7.15
C PHE A 54 -18.44 -13.08 -7.52
N GLN A 55 -18.32 -12.49 -8.72
CA GLN A 55 -17.08 -11.82 -9.15
C GLN A 55 -16.90 -10.48 -8.44
N THR A 56 -18.00 -9.72 -8.27
CA THR A 56 -18.02 -8.49 -7.49
C THR A 56 -17.70 -8.77 -6.01
N ALA A 57 -18.31 -9.80 -5.43
CA ALA A 57 -18.00 -10.21 -4.06
C ALA A 57 -16.55 -10.69 -3.89
N ALA A 58 -16.03 -11.48 -4.83
CA ALA A 58 -14.62 -11.89 -4.82
C ALA A 58 -13.67 -10.68 -4.93
N SER A 59 -14.04 -9.67 -5.73
CA SER A 59 -13.27 -8.42 -5.82
C SER A 59 -13.23 -7.69 -4.48
N ALA A 60 -14.36 -7.61 -3.77
CA ALA A 60 -14.41 -7.06 -2.41
C ALA A 60 -13.48 -7.80 -1.45
N LYS A 61 -13.51 -9.14 -1.43
CA LYS A 61 -12.64 -9.94 -0.57
C LYS A 61 -11.16 -9.75 -0.89
N ASN A 62 -10.81 -9.59 -2.17
CA ASN A 62 -9.44 -9.28 -2.57
C ASN A 62 -8.99 -7.90 -2.09
N PHE A 63 -9.88 -6.89 -2.12
CA PHE A 63 -9.60 -5.57 -1.55
C PHE A 63 -9.41 -5.64 -0.04
N ASP A 64 -10.28 -6.36 0.67
CA ASP A 64 -10.19 -6.52 2.11
C ASP A 64 -8.93 -7.30 2.52
N ALA A 65 -8.54 -8.32 1.76
CA ALA A 65 -7.28 -9.04 1.98
C ALA A 65 -6.05 -8.15 1.76
N ARG A 66 -6.07 -7.26 0.76
CA ARG A 66 -5.02 -6.25 0.55
C ARG A 66 -4.97 -5.24 1.69
N ASP A 67 -6.13 -4.74 2.11
CA ASP A 67 -6.26 -3.83 3.25
C ASP A 67 -5.70 -4.50 4.51
N LEU A 68 -6.12 -5.72 4.83
CA LEU A 68 -5.64 -6.51 5.96
C LEU A 68 -4.11 -6.70 5.92
N ASN A 69 -3.56 -7.03 4.74
CA ASN A 69 -2.13 -7.20 4.53
C ASN A 69 -1.33 -5.89 4.66
N SER A 70 -1.95 -4.72 4.60
CA SER A 70 -1.26 -3.46 4.85
C SER A 70 -0.96 -3.21 6.35
N TRP A 71 -1.63 -3.95 7.24
CA TRP A 71 -1.48 -3.80 8.70
C TRP A 71 -0.69 -4.94 9.34
N ALA A 72 -0.14 -4.67 10.52
CA ALA A 72 0.18 -5.72 11.49
C ALA A 72 -1.10 -6.04 12.27
N TYR A 73 -1.60 -7.27 12.14
CA TYR A 73 -2.88 -7.67 12.74
C TYR A 73 -2.79 -9.06 13.39
N ASP A 74 -3.71 -9.34 14.31
CA ASP A 74 -3.90 -10.65 14.93
C ASP A 74 -4.98 -11.43 14.15
N PRO A 75 -4.63 -12.55 13.49
CA PRO A 75 -5.58 -13.34 12.72
C PRO A 75 -6.70 -13.96 13.57
N ALA A 76 -6.42 -14.38 14.81
CA ALA A 76 -7.43 -14.96 15.69
C ALA A 76 -8.44 -13.89 16.15
N LEU A 77 -7.95 -12.67 16.40
CA LEU A 77 -8.81 -11.53 16.70
C LEU A 77 -9.69 -11.19 15.50
N TYR A 78 -9.12 -11.09 14.29
CA TYR A 78 -9.89 -10.84 13.07
C TYR A 78 -10.97 -11.89 12.86
N GLN A 79 -10.62 -13.18 12.96
CA GLN A 79 -11.57 -14.28 12.81
C GLN A 79 -12.72 -14.20 13.82
N THR A 80 -12.44 -13.78 15.05
CA THR A 80 -13.46 -13.58 16.08
C THR A 80 -14.44 -12.48 15.69
N TYR A 81 -13.94 -11.33 15.21
CA TYR A 81 -14.79 -10.23 14.72
C TYR A 81 -15.61 -10.65 13.51
N PHE A 82 -14.98 -11.33 12.54
CA PHE A 82 -15.66 -11.80 11.34
C PHE A 82 -16.78 -12.79 11.69
N SER A 83 -16.51 -13.81 12.51
CA SER A 83 -17.52 -14.80 12.91
C SER A 83 -18.73 -14.15 13.58
N LYS A 84 -18.50 -13.26 14.56
CA LYS A 84 -19.58 -12.54 15.26
C LYS A 84 -20.38 -11.65 14.32
N THR A 85 -19.70 -10.97 13.41
CA THR A 85 -20.35 -10.07 12.46
C THR A 85 -21.16 -10.85 11.43
N SER A 86 -20.62 -11.95 10.92
CA SER A 86 -21.29 -12.84 9.97
C SER A 86 -22.57 -13.43 10.58
N GLU A 87 -22.50 -13.91 11.82
CA GLU A 87 -23.67 -14.38 12.57
C GLU A 87 -24.73 -13.30 12.71
N ALA A 88 -24.35 -12.10 13.18
CA ALA A 88 -25.28 -10.97 13.29
C ALA A 88 -25.93 -10.61 11.94
N MET A 89 -25.14 -10.62 10.86
CA MET A 89 -25.56 -10.28 9.49
C MET A 89 -26.62 -11.24 8.94
N GLN A 90 -26.74 -12.46 9.47
CA GLN A 90 -27.79 -13.40 9.05
C GLN A 90 -29.18 -12.81 9.32
N SER A 91 -29.35 -12.16 10.47
CA SER A 91 -30.60 -11.54 10.90
C SER A 91 -30.78 -10.08 10.46
N THR A 92 -29.69 -9.42 10.02
CA THR A 92 -29.74 -8.03 9.54
C THR A 92 -30.53 -7.94 8.22
N PRO A 93 -31.57 -7.09 8.15
CA PRO A 93 -32.24 -6.80 6.89
C PRO A 93 -31.28 -6.05 5.96
N VAL A 94 -30.99 -6.66 4.80
CA VAL A 94 -30.19 -6.05 3.74
C VAL A 94 -31.06 -5.99 2.50
N ASP A 95 -31.39 -4.77 2.07
CA ASP A 95 -32.14 -4.55 0.83
C ASP A 95 -31.21 -4.51 -0.40
N LYS A 96 -31.82 -4.64 -1.58
CA LYS A 96 -31.09 -4.58 -2.85
C LYS A 96 -30.33 -3.26 -3.02
N SER A 97 -30.86 -2.14 -2.52
CA SER A 97 -30.22 -0.82 -2.66
C SER A 97 -28.88 -0.75 -1.91
N ILE A 98 -28.77 -1.41 -0.76
CA ILE A 98 -27.51 -1.51 0.01
C ILE A 98 -26.48 -2.30 -0.80
N CYS A 99 -26.87 -3.46 -1.34
CA CYS A 99 -25.99 -4.29 -2.14
C CYS A 99 -25.56 -3.60 -3.44
N ASP A 100 -26.48 -2.92 -4.13
CA ASP A 100 -26.18 -2.15 -5.35
C ASP A 100 -25.18 -1.03 -5.07
N ARG A 101 -25.39 -0.25 -4.00
CA ARG A 101 -24.42 0.79 -3.59
C ARG A 101 -23.05 0.20 -3.26
N TYR A 102 -23.04 -0.96 -2.60
CA TYR A 102 -21.80 -1.63 -2.27
C TYR A 102 -21.07 -2.14 -3.52
N SER A 103 -21.77 -2.79 -4.45
CA SER A 103 -21.26 -3.20 -5.77
C SER A 103 -20.65 -2.02 -6.54
N VAL A 104 -21.33 -0.87 -6.55
CA VAL A 104 -20.81 0.35 -7.18
C VAL A 104 -19.51 0.80 -6.53
N SER A 105 -19.42 0.79 -5.19
CA SER A 105 -18.18 1.17 -4.50
C SER A 105 -17.01 0.24 -4.80
N ILE A 106 -17.28 -1.06 -4.96
CA ILE A 106 -16.29 -2.08 -5.35
C ILE A 106 -15.79 -1.80 -6.77
N ALA A 107 -16.70 -1.55 -7.72
CA ALA A 107 -16.35 -1.22 -9.09
C ALA A 107 -15.54 0.09 -9.19
N GLN A 108 -15.92 1.12 -8.44
CA GLN A 108 -15.18 2.39 -8.36
C GLN A 108 -13.76 2.17 -7.85
N ARG A 109 -13.59 1.41 -6.76
CA ARG A 109 -12.27 1.07 -6.23
C ARG A 109 -11.44 0.29 -7.25
N GLN A 110 -12.05 -0.66 -7.95
CA GLN A 110 -11.38 -1.43 -8.99
C GLN A 110 -10.84 -0.54 -10.11
N GLN A 111 -11.65 0.42 -10.56
CA GLN A 111 -11.23 1.39 -11.58
C GLN A 111 -10.07 2.26 -11.09
N GLN A 112 -10.15 2.75 -9.85
CA GLN A 112 -9.07 3.56 -9.25
C GLN A 112 -7.75 2.78 -9.15
N GLU A 113 -7.78 1.53 -8.70
CA GLU A 113 -6.58 0.69 -8.60
C GLU A 113 -5.99 0.39 -9.99
N GLN A 114 -6.81 0.17 -11.02
CA GLN A 114 -6.33 -0.01 -12.39
C GLN A 114 -5.65 1.25 -12.94
N THR A 115 -6.23 2.42 -12.72
CA THR A 115 -5.62 3.69 -13.13
C THR A 115 -4.30 3.94 -12.38
N ALA A 116 -4.26 3.69 -11.07
CA ALA A 116 -3.04 3.83 -10.27
C ALA A 116 -1.93 2.88 -10.77
N TYR A 117 -2.29 1.63 -11.09
CA TYR A 117 -1.34 0.66 -11.64
C TYR A 117 -0.77 1.08 -13.00
N GLN A 118 -1.59 1.62 -13.91
CA GLN A 118 -1.11 2.16 -15.18
C GLN A 118 -0.17 3.35 -14.99
N GLN A 119 -0.51 4.29 -14.10
CA GLN A 119 0.35 5.43 -13.80
C GLN A 119 1.68 4.99 -13.20
N GLN A 120 1.68 3.99 -12.31
CA GLN A 120 2.90 3.46 -11.71
C GLN A 120 3.81 2.79 -12.75
N GLN A 121 3.24 2.06 -13.72
CA GLN A 121 4.02 1.50 -14.82
C GLN A 121 4.65 2.58 -15.71
N LEU A 122 3.89 3.62 -16.06
CA LEU A 122 4.40 4.77 -16.84
C LEU A 122 5.53 5.49 -16.09
N ALA A 123 5.39 5.70 -14.80
CA ALA A 123 6.43 6.31 -13.96
C ALA A 123 7.69 5.44 -13.88
N ALA A 124 7.53 4.12 -13.69
CA ALA A 124 8.65 3.17 -13.68
C ALA A 124 9.38 3.15 -15.03
N GLN A 125 8.64 3.19 -16.14
CA GLN A 125 9.21 3.23 -17.48
C GLN A 125 9.97 4.55 -17.74
N GLN A 126 9.42 5.70 -17.33
CA GLN A 126 10.13 6.97 -17.42
C GLN A 126 11.41 6.98 -16.57
N GLN A 127 11.37 6.41 -15.37
CA GLN A 127 12.54 6.36 -14.50
C GLN A 127 13.64 5.47 -15.08
N GLN A 128 13.28 4.34 -15.69
CA GLN A 128 14.23 3.50 -16.42
C GLN A 128 14.82 4.23 -17.63
N ALA A 129 13.99 4.90 -18.44
CA ALA A 129 14.47 5.69 -19.59
C ALA A 129 15.42 6.82 -19.14
N TYR A 130 15.10 7.51 -18.05
CA TYR A 130 15.95 8.57 -17.49
C TYR A 130 17.28 8.04 -16.96
N SER A 131 17.29 6.86 -16.32
CA SER A 131 18.54 6.25 -15.86
C SER A 131 19.46 5.86 -17.02
N GLN A 132 18.90 5.37 -18.13
CA GLN A 132 19.65 5.03 -19.34
C GLN A 132 20.22 6.27 -20.04
N THR A 133 19.44 7.36 -20.16
CA THR A 133 19.94 8.60 -20.75
C THR A 133 21.04 9.23 -19.91
N MET A 134 20.93 9.21 -18.58
CA MET A 134 21.98 9.70 -17.67
C MET A 134 23.26 8.88 -17.80
N GLN A 135 23.17 7.55 -17.90
CA GLN A 135 24.36 6.71 -18.16
C GLN A 135 24.99 7.00 -19.52
N ALA A 136 24.19 7.19 -20.57
CA ALA A 136 24.69 7.54 -21.89
C ALA A 136 25.42 8.90 -21.89
N ILE A 137 24.90 9.91 -21.19
CA ILE A 137 25.55 11.22 -21.04
C ILE A 137 26.86 11.10 -20.26
N GLN A 138 26.89 10.35 -19.17
CA GLN A 138 28.13 10.11 -18.40
C GLN A 138 29.20 9.41 -19.25
N ASN A 139 28.81 8.47 -20.10
CA ASN A 139 29.73 7.75 -20.99
C ASN A 139 30.19 8.60 -22.19
N ALA A 140 29.35 9.52 -22.66
CA ALA A 140 29.65 10.42 -23.78
C ALA A 140 30.31 11.75 -23.35
N ALA A 141 30.46 11.98 -22.04
CA ALA A 141 31.12 13.18 -21.53
C ALA A 141 32.60 13.23 -22.00
N PRO A 142 33.09 14.37 -22.50
CA PRO A 142 34.47 14.50 -22.94
C PRO A 142 35.41 14.31 -21.75
N LYS A 143 36.20 13.25 -21.80
CA LYS A 143 37.22 12.96 -20.79
C LYS A 143 38.50 13.72 -21.10
N THR A 144 39.11 14.31 -20.09
CA THR A 144 40.35 15.07 -20.27
C THR A 144 41.52 14.12 -20.13
N THR A 145 42.22 13.84 -21.23
CA THR A 145 43.43 13.01 -21.21
C THR A 145 44.65 13.90 -21.07
N TYR A 146 45.38 13.76 -19.97
CA TYR A 146 46.64 14.43 -19.74
C TYR A 146 47.80 13.45 -19.93
N CYS A 147 48.72 13.78 -20.84
CA CYS A 147 49.88 12.96 -21.12
C CYS A 147 51.16 13.67 -20.67
N ASN A 148 51.93 13.03 -19.79
CA ASN A 148 53.26 13.48 -19.37
C ASN A 148 54.34 12.58 -19.95
N LYS A 149 55.47 13.17 -20.32
CA LYS A 149 56.69 12.41 -20.64
C LYS A 149 57.60 12.34 -19.42
N ILE A 150 57.99 11.12 -19.05
CA ILE A 150 58.98 10.85 -18.00
C ILE A 150 60.11 10.07 -18.65
N GLY A 151 61.25 10.74 -18.88
CA GLY A 151 62.35 10.18 -19.68
C GLY A 151 61.92 9.89 -21.13
N TRP A 152 62.03 8.62 -21.55
CA TRP A 152 61.64 8.15 -22.89
C TRP A 152 60.20 7.61 -22.97
N GLN A 153 59.51 7.50 -21.84
CA GLN A 153 58.16 6.94 -21.78
C GLN A 153 57.10 8.06 -21.72
N THR A 154 55.99 7.86 -22.41
CA THR A 154 54.81 8.75 -22.34
C THR A 154 53.74 8.04 -21.52
N VAL A 155 53.28 8.68 -20.44
CA VAL A 155 52.19 8.18 -19.59
C VAL A 155 51.00 9.10 -19.74
N CYS A 156 49.86 8.54 -20.14
CA CYS A 156 48.60 9.27 -20.30
C CYS A 156 47.60 8.83 -19.24
N ASN A 157 47.03 9.79 -18.52
CA ASN A 157 45.93 9.56 -17.58
C ASN A 157 44.68 10.27 -18.09
N THR A 158 43.56 9.56 -18.12
CA THR A 158 42.26 10.06 -18.55
C THR A 158 41.38 10.25 -17.32
N TYR A 159 40.88 11.47 -17.10
CA TYR A 159 39.96 11.84 -16.03
C TYR A 159 38.57 12.12 -16.59
#